data_AF-A0A957YDN7-F1
#
_entry.id   AF-A0A957YDN7-F1
#
_cell.length_a   1.000
_cell.length_b   1.000
_cell.length_c   1.000
_cell.angle_alpha   90.00
_cell.angle_beta   90.00
_cell.angle_gamma   90.00
#
_symmetry.space_group_name_H-M   'P 1'
#
loop_
_entity.id
_entity.type
_entity.pdbx_description
1 polymer ?
#
loop_
_entity_poly.entity_id
_entity_poly.type
_entity_poly.pdbx_seq_one_letter_code
_entity_poly.pdbx_strand_id
1 'polypeptide(L)'
;MAQSNHRNCVYCGSNETPTIDHVVPLSRWREVGVSRRVLDNASNRVTACLQCNQAKGAMLPQEWFDLHPEYRQRFVKKAKYISNTVKKIAGL
;
A
#
# COMPACT_ATOMS: atom_id res chain seq x y z
N MET A 1 23.06 -15.63 -6.78
CA MET A 1 22.98 -14.44 -5.89
C MET A 1 21.51 -14.24 -5.49
N ALA A 2 21.13 -14.70 -4.30
CA ALA A 2 19.74 -14.62 -3.82
C ALA A 2 19.46 -13.22 -3.25
N GLN A 3 18.73 -12.39 -4.01
CA GLN A 3 18.28 -11.08 -3.51
C GLN A 3 17.18 -11.26 -2.46
N SER A 4 17.45 -10.74 -1.27
CA SER A 4 16.71 -10.95 -0.03
C SER A 4 15.29 -10.34 -0.03
N ASN A 5 14.27 -11.20 0.07
CA ASN A 5 13.02 -11.04 0.85
C ASN A 5 12.15 -9.76 0.73
N HIS A 6 11.95 -9.19 -0.47
CA HIS A 6 10.90 -8.19 -0.71
C HIS A 6 9.64 -8.74 -1.42
N ARG A 7 9.41 -10.05 -1.36
CA ARG A 7 8.25 -10.71 -2.00
C ARG A 7 7.02 -10.85 -1.09
N ASN A 8 7.14 -10.51 0.19
CA ASN A 8 6.03 -10.71 1.12
C ASN A 8 5.06 -9.54 0.99
N CYS A 9 3.77 -9.84 0.94
CA CYS A 9 2.70 -8.86 0.98
C CYS A 9 2.85 -7.97 2.22
N VAL A 10 2.80 -6.65 2.02
CA VAL A 10 2.90 -5.68 3.13
C VAL A 10 1.68 -5.71 4.05
N TYR A 11 0.53 -6.21 3.56
CA TYR A 11 -0.73 -6.33 4.30
C TYR A 11 -0.76 -7.63 5.13
N CYS A 12 -0.96 -8.78 4.50
CA CYS A 12 -1.13 -10.06 5.20
C CYS A 12 0.19 -10.81 5.47
N GLY A 13 1.23 -10.53 4.69
CA GLY A 13 2.52 -11.22 4.80
C GLY A 13 2.71 -12.47 3.96
N SER A 14 1.73 -12.87 3.15
CA SER A 14 1.87 -13.97 2.20
C SER A 14 3.01 -13.72 1.20
N ASN A 15 3.66 -14.79 0.76
CA ASN A 15 4.72 -14.77 -0.26
C ASN A 15 4.19 -15.17 -1.65
N GLU A 16 2.89 -15.43 -1.73
CA GLU A 16 2.23 -15.91 -2.94
C GLU A 16 1.91 -14.76 -3.88
N THR A 17 2.18 -14.99 -5.18
CA THR A 17 1.82 -14.11 -6.30
C THR A 17 2.01 -12.63 -6.00
N PRO A 18 3.27 -12.16 -5.83
CA PRO A 18 3.54 -10.77 -5.53
C PRO A 18 3.11 -9.89 -6.71
N THR A 19 2.20 -8.97 -6.43
CA THR A 19 1.75 -7.90 -7.31
C THR A 19 2.17 -6.56 -6.74
N ILE A 20 1.94 -5.49 -7.49
CA ILE A 20 2.17 -4.12 -7.05
C ILE A 20 0.82 -3.44 -6.83
N ASP A 21 0.62 -2.93 -5.62
CA ASP A 21 -0.56 -2.15 -5.24
C ASP A 21 -0.17 -0.67 -5.11
N HIS A 22 -1.09 0.24 -5.47
CA HIS A 22 -0.99 1.65 -5.15
C HIS A 22 -1.67 1.89 -3.81
N VAL A 23 -0.89 2.25 -2.79
CA VAL A 23 -1.39 2.47 -1.42
C VAL A 23 -2.54 3.47 -1.45
N VAL A 24 -2.32 4.62 -2.09
CA VAL A 24 -3.38 5.56 -2.47
C VAL A 24 -3.74 5.31 -3.94
N PRO A 25 -4.97 4.85 -4.26
CA PRO A 25 -5.36 4.56 -5.63
C PRO A 25 -5.37 5.83 -6.49
N LEU A 26 -4.76 5.75 -7.67
CA LEU A 26 -4.65 6.90 -8.58
C LEU A 26 -5.99 7.39 -9.11
N SER A 27 -7.06 6.59 -9.03
CA SER A 27 -8.42 7.01 -9.42
C SER A 27 -9.04 8.01 -8.43
N ARG A 28 -8.64 7.96 -7.15
CA ARG A 28 -9.19 8.79 -6.06
C ARG A 28 -8.27 9.94 -5.64
N TRP A 29 -7.30 10.29 -6.49
CA TRP A 29 -6.30 11.34 -6.18
C TRP A 29 -6.93 12.68 -5.80
N ARG A 30 -8.11 13.02 -6.35
CA ARG A 30 -8.81 14.28 -6.06
C ARG A 30 -9.34 14.35 -4.64
N GLU A 31 -9.70 13.22 -4.04
CA GLU A 31 -10.29 13.15 -2.71
C GLU A 31 -9.27 13.42 -1.60
N VAL A 32 -7.99 13.14 -1.87
CA VAL A 32 -6.90 13.29 -0.90
C VAL A 32 -6.16 14.62 -1.01
N GLY A 33 -6.61 15.54 -1.88
CA GLY A 33 -6.11 16.92 -1.95
C GLY A 33 -4.66 17.07 -2.42
N VAL A 34 -4.09 16.08 -3.12
CA VAL A 34 -2.73 16.16 -3.71
C VAL A 34 -2.79 15.96 -5.21
N SER A 35 -1.80 16.47 -5.96
CA SER A 35 -1.79 16.26 -7.41
C SER A 35 -1.57 14.78 -7.76
N ARG A 36 -2.16 14.32 -8.88
CA ARG A 36 -1.98 12.94 -9.35
C ARG A 36 -0.49 12.54 -9.47
N ARG A 37 0.38 13.47 -9.88
CA ARG A 37 1.83 13.23 -10.03
C ARG A 37 2.53 12.93 -8.70
N VAL A 38 2.02 13.47 -7.58
CA VAL A 38 2.53 13.15 -6.23
C VAL A 38 2.23 11.71 -5.84
N LEU A 39 1.19 11.11 -6.41
CA LEU A 39 0.80 9.72 -6.14
C LEU A 39 1.27 8.73 -7.21
N ASP A 40 1.51 9.17 -8.44
CA ASP A 40 2.00 8.31 -9.53
C ASP A 40 3.53 8.21 -9.53
N ASN A 41 4.05 7.59 -8.48
CA ASN A 41 5.47 7.26 -8.36
C ASN A 41 5.68 6.03 -7.46
N ALA A 42 6.92 5.53 -7.44
CA ALA A 42 7.27 4.33 -6.68
C ALA A 42 7.03 4.44 -5.18
N SER A 43 7.05 5.65 -4.60
CA SER A 43 6.82 5.86 -3.16
C SER A 43 5.36 5.74 -2.72
N ASN A 44 4.45 5.46 -3.66
CA ASN A 44 3.05 5.10 -3.41
C ASN A 44 2.76 3.63 -3.78
N ARG A 45 3.78 2.87 -4.19
CA ARG A 45 3.61 1.48 -4.65
C ARG A 45 4.19 0.51 -3.62
N VAL A 46 3.49 -0.58 -3.33
CA VAL A 46 3.91 -1.60 -2.37
C VAL A 46 3.72 -3.01 -2.93
N THR A 47 4.51 -3.97 -2.45
CA THR A 47 4.29 -5.38 -2.75
C THR A 47 3.05 -5.89 -2.02
N ALA A 48 2.07 -6.43 -2.75
CA ALA A 48 0.89 -7.06 -2.19
C ALA A 48 0.60 -8.39 -2.89
N CYS A 49 0.10 -9.41 -2.18
CA CYS A 49 -0.39 -10.61 -2.85
C CYS A 49 -1.62 -10.26 -3.69
N LEU A 50 -1.92 -11.08 -4.70
CA LEU A 50 -3.08 -10.87 -5.58
C LEU A 50 -4.39 -10.69 -4.80
N GLN A 51 -4.62 -11.51 -3.79
CA GLN A 51 -5.84 -11.45 -2.97
C GLN A 51 -6.01 -10.12 -2.25
N CYS A 52 -4.99 -9.65 -1.51
CA CYS A 52 -5.09 -8.37 -0.82
C CYS A 52 -5.18 -7.20 -1.79
N ASN A 53 -4.47 -7.24 -2.92
CA ASN A 53 -4.53 -6.18 -3.93
C ASN A 53 -5.94 -6.08 -4.54
N GLN A 54 -6.54 -7.21 -4.91
CA GLN A 54 -7.91 -7.25 -5.43
C GLN A 54 -8.95 -6.85 -4.38
N ALA A 55 -8.82 -7.35 -3.15
CA ALA A 55 -9.73 -7.02 -2.04
C ALA A 55 -9.66 -5.54 -1.68
N LYS A 56 -8.46 -4.95 -1.67
CA LYS A 56 -8.27 -3.51 -1.45
C LYS A 56 -8.91 -2.69 -2.56
N GLY A 57 -8.69 -3.07 -3.81
CA GLY A 57 -9.27 -2.40 -4.97
C GLY A 57 -9.01 -0.89 -4.98
N ALA A 58 -10.08 -0.10 -5.05
CA ALA A 58 -10.01 1.36 -5.03
C ALA A 58 -10.19 1.99 -3.63
N MET A 59 -10.08 1.20 -2.56
CA MET A 59 -10.11 1.74 -1.21
C MET A 59 -8.88 2.60 -0.92
N LEU A 60 -9.13 3.70 -0.22
CA LEU A 60 -8.09 4.48 0.44
C LEU A 60 -7.44 3.64 1.55
N PRO A 61 -6.19 3.92 1.90
CA PRO A 61 -5.48 3.16 2.92
C PRO A 61 -6.18 3.20 4.29
N GLN A 62 -6.83 4.31 4.66
CA GLN A 62 -7.60 4.41 5.90
C GLN A 62 -8.78 3.43 5.89
N GLU A 63 -9.62 3.48 4.86
CA GLU A 63 -10.76 2.56 4.68
C GLU A 63 -10.31 1.09 4.75
N TRP A 64 -9.19 0.76 4.12
CA TRP A 64 -8.61 -0.59 4.16
C TRP A 64 -8.18 -1.01 5.57
N PHE A 65 -7.55 -0.11 6.33
CA PHE A 65 -7.13 -0.41 7.71
C PHE A 65 -8.28 -0.36 8.73
N ASP A 66 -9.36 0.34 8.43
CA ASP A 66 -10.58 0.30 9.25
C ASP A 66 -11.26 -1.07 9.13
N LEU A 67 -11.25 -1.68 7.93
CA LEU A 67 -11.74 -3.05 7.70
C LEU A 67 -10.76 -4.13 8.17
N HIS A 68 -9.46 -3.86 8.10
CA HIS A 68 -8.38 -4.81 8.43
C HIS A 68 -7.32 -4.19 9.35
N PRO A 69 -7.67 -3.87 10.61
CA PRO A 69 -6.76 -3.23 11.55
C PRO A 69 -5.49 -4.06 11.83
N GLU A 70 -5.56 -5.38 11.71
CA GLU A 70 -4.44 -6.30 11.85
C GLU A 70 -3.34 -6.07 10.80
N TYR A 71 -3.69 -5.60 9.60
CA TYR A 71 -2.71 -5.32 8.54
C TYR A 71 -1.94 -4.02 8.77
N ARG A 72 -2.49 -3.08 9.54
CA ARG A 72 -1.88 -1.76 9.76
C ARG A 72 -0.50 -1.85 10.40
N GLN A 73 -0.36 -2.65 11.45
CA GLN A 73 0.92 -2.80 12.16
C GLN A 73 2.01 -3.38 11.26
N ARG A 74 1.65 -4.38 10.44
CA ARG A 74 2.58 -4.97 9.47
C ARG A 74 2.96 -3.97 8.40
N PHE A 75 1.99 -3.23 7.88
CA PHE A 75 2.21 -2.21 6.86
C PHE A 75 3.21 -1.16 7.35
N VAL A 76 3.04 -0.61 8.56
CA VAL A 76 3.99 0.34 9.16
C VAL A 76 5.41 -0.24 9.25
N LYS A 77 5.53 -1.51 9.64
CA LYS A 77 6.83 -2.18 9.78
C LYS A 77 7.52 -2.44 8.43
N LYS A 78 6.75 -2.73 7.38
CA LYS A 78 7.27 -3.23 6.08
C LYS A 78 7.32 -2.17 4.98
N ALA A 79 6.38 -1.23 4.94
CA ALA A 79 6.28 -0.19 3.91
C ALA A 79 7.06 1.09 4.27
N LYS A 80 8.29 0.96 4.80
CA LYS A 80 9.08 2.10 5.30
C LYS A 80 9.47 3.12 4.22
N TYR A 81 9.48 2.68 2.96
CA TYR A 81 9.91 3.43 1.78
C TYR A 81 8.81 4.29 1.13
N ILE A 82 7.58 4.26 1.65
CA ILE A 82 6.52 5.14 1.16
C ILE A 82 6.75 6.59 1.56
N SER A 83 6.30 7.54 0.74
CA SER A 83 6.49 8.97 1.03
C SER A 83 5.73 9.44 2.27
N ASN A 84 6.20 10.54 2.88
CA ASN A 84 5.50 11.16 4.00
C ASN A 84 4.07 11.59 3.66
N THR A 85 3.83 11.99 2.40
CA THR A 85 2.48 12.28 1.90
C THR A 85 1.58 11.06 1.97
N VAL A 86 2.06 9.90 1.50
CA VAL A 86 1.30 8.64 1.56
C VAL A 86 1.08 8.20 3.01
N LYS A 87 2.06 8.34 3.90
CA LYS A 87 1.89 8.08 5.36
C LYS A 87 0.78 8.92 5.96
N LYS A 88 0.80 10.24 5.70
CA LYS A 88 -0.23 11.17 6.18
C LYS A 88 -1.61 10.78 5.69
N ILE A 89 -1.76 10.44 4.41
CA ILE A 89 -3.04 9.97 3.84
C ILE A 89 -3.47 8.65 4.50
N ALA A 90 -2.53 7.74 4.78
CA ALA A 90 -2.79 6.47 5.46
C ALA A 90 -3.05 6.60 6.97
N GLY A 91 -2.97 7.81 7.54
CA GLY A 91 -3.13 8.03 8.99
C GLY A 91 -2.00 7.42 9.82
N LEU A 92 -0.77 7.44 9.29
CA LEU A 92 0.44 6.86 9.91
C LEU A 92 1.42 7.94 10.39
#